data_AF-A0A7Y8WW32-F1
#
_entry.id   AF-A0A7Y8WW32-F1
#
_cell.length_a   1.000
_cell.length_b   1.000
_cell.length_c   1.000
_cell.angle_alpha   90.00
_cell.angle_beta   90.00
_cell.angle_gamma   90.00
#
_symmetry.space_group_name_H-M   'P 1'
#
loop_
_entity.id
_entity.type
_entity.pdbx_description
1 polymer ?
#
loop_
_entity_poly.entity_id
_entity_poly.type
_entity_poly.pdbx_seq_one_letter_code
_entity_poly.pdbx_strand_id
1 'polypeptide(L)'
;MNPTKKSKLLTAAAAAFLVLTGGLAAAGPAGAVDCPSGEFCAWEHADFKGQRANWSGDDGWWESWIADEDSSWANHGISGPGIKDHVKVYSSAQQGGHMTICLTPGQEVGYNSAANDSGDSHTWAMSC
;
A
#
# COMPACT_ATOMS: atom_id res chain seq x y z
N MET A 1 77.70 39.73 4.91
CA MET A 1 77.64 40.08 6.35
C MET A 1 76.20 40.05 6.82
N ASN A 2 76.00 39.45 7.99
CA ASN A 2 74.81 39.34 8.83
C ASN A 2 73.74 38.24 8.60
N PRO A 3 73.26 37.63 9.72
CA PRO A 3 72.81 36.25 9.75
C PRO A 3 71.29 36.12 10.04
N THR A 4 70.76 34.96 9.64
CA THR A 4 69.78 34.13 10.37
C THR A 4 68.62 34.82 11.08
N LYS A 5 67.40 34.63 10.56
CA LYS A 5 66.22 34.41 11.40
C LYS A 5 65.69 33.00 11.20
N LYS A 6 65.88 32.17 12.22
CA LYS A 6 65.15 30.90 12.39
C LYS A 6 63.72 31.28 12.76
N SER A 7 62.74 30.80 12.02
CA SER A 7 61.39 30.66 12.51
C SER A 7 60.99 29.21 12.36
N LYS A 8 61.17 28.45 13.44
CA LYS A 8 60.52 27.15 13.61
C LYS A 8 59.16 27.47 14.21
N LEU A 9 58.08 27.14 13.54
CA LEU A 9 56.86 26.68 14.20
C LEU A 9 56.13 25.75 13.23
N LEU A 10 56.21 24.46 13.55
CA LEU A 10 55.39 23.40 13.01
C LEU A 10 53.95 23.64 13.46
N THR A 11 52.99 23.58 12.54
CA THR A 11 51.63 23.18 12.89
C THR A 11 51.04 22.42 11.71
N ALA A 12 51.05 21.10 11.87
CA ALA A 12 50.29 20.19 11.04
C ALA A 12 48.79 20.44 11.25
N ALA A 13 48.02 20.45 10.16
CA ALA A 13 46.58 20.25 10.23
C ALA A 13 46.21 19.27 9.10
N ALA A 14 45.69 18.13 9.52
CA ALA A 14 45.43 16.95 8.71
C ALA A 14 44.32 17.17 7.68
N ALA A 15 44.49 16.57 6.51
CA ALA A 15 43.43 16.44 5.51
C ALA A 15 42.38 15.43 6.01
N ALA A 16 41.16 15.89 6.26
CA ALA A 16 40.00 15.03 6.48
C ALA A 16 39.23 14.89 5.16
N PHE A 17 39.55 13.85 4.38
CA PHE A 17 38.68 13.39 3.31
C PHE A 17 37.53 12.58 3.94
N LEU A 18 36.39 13.23 4.17
CA LEU A 18 35.14 12.54 4.47
C LEU A 18 34.62 11.94 3.16
N VAL A 19 34.94 10.65 2.94
CA VAL A 19 34.31 9.86 1.89
C VAL A 19 32.87 9.63 2.32
N LEU A 20 31.94 10.39 1.76
CA LEU A 20 30.52 10.12 1.81
C LEU A 20 30.25 8.86 0.96
N THR A 21 30.49 7.68 1.52
CA THR A 21 29.89 6.45 1.01
C THR A 21 28.42 6.48 1.39
N GLY A 22 27.62 7.25 0.63
CA GLY A 22 26.18 7.18 0.69
C GLY A 22 25.76 5.78 0.29
N GLY A 23 25.45 4.96 1.30
CA GLY A 23 24.86 3.64 1.09
C GLY A 23 23.51 3.84 0.41
N LEU A 24 23.46 3.52 -0.89
CA LEU A 24 22.22 3.38 -1.61
C LEU A 24 21.54 2.14 -1.03
N ALA A 25 20.72 2.31 -0.01
CA ALA A 25 19.86 1.24 0.49
C ALA A 25 18.96 0.84 -0.67
N ALA A 26 19.22 -0.34 -1.24
CA ALA A 26 18.32 -0.93 -2.21
C ALA A 26 16.98 -1.11 -1.49
N ALA A 27 15.98 -0.30 -1.86
CA ALA A 27 14.61 -0.57 -1.47
C ALA A 27 14.29 -1.96 -2.03
N GLY A 28 14.15 -2.95 -1.13
CA GLY A 28 13.64 -4.26 -1.51
C GLY A 28 12.27 -4.09 -2.16
N PRO A 29 11.83 -5.05 -3.00
CA PRO A 29 10.46 -5.03 -3.49
C PRO A 29 9.52 -4.92 -2.30
N ALA A 30 8.59 -3.96 -2.33
CA ALA A 30 7.49 -3.95 -1.38
C ALA A 30 6.79 -5.31 -1.52
N GLY A 31 6.73 -6.08 -0.43
CA GLY A 31 6.00 -7.34 -0.43
C GLY A 31 4.52 -7.07 -0.67
N ALA A 32 3.85 -7.99 -1.37
CA ALA A 32 2.39 -7.96 -1.51
C ALA A 32 1.74 -7.86 -0.11
N VAL A 33 0.60 -7.18 -0.04
CA VAL A 33 -0.09 -6.97 1.23
C VAL A 33 -0.59 -8.29 1.79
N ASP A 34 -0.81 -8.35 3.10
CA ASP A 34 -1.33 -9.54 3.77
C ASP A 34 -2.82 -9.76 3.46
N CYS A 35 -3.09 -10.21 2.23
CA CYS A 35 -4.38 -10.71 1.76
C CYS A 35 -4.18 -12.12 1.18
N PRO A 36 -4.90 -13.14 1.68
CA PRO A 36 -4.72 -14.51 1.17
C PRO A 36 -5.08 -14.63 -0.31
N SER A 37 -4.40 -15.53 -1.01
CA SER A 37 -4.76 -15.87 -2.39
C SER A 37 -6.20 -16.40 -2.45
N GLY A 38 -6.98 -15.90 -3.41
CA GLY A 38 -8.40 -16.21 -3.58
C GLY A 38 -9.34 -15.29 -2.80
N GLU A 39 -8.82 -14.30 -2.08
CA GLU A 39 -9.64 -13.39 -1.25
C GLU A 39 -9.62 -11.96 -1.80
N PHE A 40 -10.73 -11.27 -1.57
CA PHE A 40 -10.81 -9.83 -1.53
C PHE A 40 -10.64 -9.38 -0.08
N CYS A 41 -9.82 -8.36 0.16
CA CYS A 41 -9.59 -7.81 1.49
C CYS A 41 -9.86 -6.31 1.52
N ALA A 42 -10.45 -5.84 2.62
CA ALA A 42 -10.63 -4.43 2.94
C ALA A 42 -10.10 -4.14 4.35
N TRP A 43 -9.58 -2.94 4.57
CA TRP A 43 -9.01 -2.50 5.84
C TRP A 43 -9.62 -1.19 6.30
N GLU A 44 -9.78 -1.03 7.61
CA GLU A 44 -10.33 0.18 8.26
C GLU A 44 -9.53 1.45 7.96
N HIS A 45 -8.24 1.31 7.66
CA HIS A 45 -7.35 2.46 7.48
C HIS A 45 -6.57 2.36 6.17
N ALA A 46 -6.13 3.52 5.69
CA ALA A 46 -5.27 3.62 4.52
C ALA A 46 -3.97 2.82 4.71
N ASP A 47 -3.32 2.48 3.59
CA ASP A 47 -2.05 1.75 3.54
C ASP A 47 -2.09 0.39 4.25
N PHE A 48 -3.24 -0.30 4.18
CA PHE A 48 -3.45 -1.67 4.66
C PHE A 48 -3.23 -1.78 6.18
N LYS A 49 -3.74 -0.80 6.93
CA LYS A 49 -3.63 -0.71 8.40
C LYS A 49 -4.99 -0.92 9.06
N GLY A 50 -4.98 -1.13 10.37
CA GLY A 50 -6.19 -1.42 11.14
C GLY A 50 -6.64 -2.86 10.99
N GLN A 51 -7.89 -3.13 11.39
CA GLN A 51 -8.50 -4.43 11.25
C GLN A 51 -8.79 -4.74 9.77
N ARG A 52 -8.62 -6.00 9.37
CA ARG A 52 -8.86 -6.48 8.01
C ARG A 52 -10.12 -7.34 7.97
N ALA A 53 -11.00 -7.08 7.01
CA ALA A 53 -12.03 -8.02 6.57
C ALA A 53 -11.57 -8.69 5.28
N ASN A 54 -11.97 -9.95 5.06
CA ASN A 54 -11.69 -10.63 3.81
C ASN A 54 -12.78 -11.63 3.42
N TRP A 55 -12.96 -11.83 2.11
CA TRP A 55 -14.00 -12.66 1.53
C TRP A 55 -13.52 -13.38 0.26
N SER A 56 -13.86 -14.65 0.11
CA SER A 56 -13.63 -15.45 -1.12
C SER A 56 -14.82 -15.47 -2.07
N GLY A 57 -15.94 -14.85 -1.71
CA GLY A 57 -17.16 -14.80 -2.51
C GLY A 57 -17.90 -13.49 -2.29
N ASP A 58 -19.06 -13.34 -2.94
CA ASP A 58 -19.91 -12.15 -2.78
C ASP A 58 -20.35 -11.98 -1.32
N ASP A 59 -20.40 -10.73 -0.85
CA ASP A 59 -21.00 -10.40 0.43
C ASP A 59 -21.95 -9.21 0.25
N GLY A 60 -23.22 -9.42 0.59
CA GLY A 60 -24.29 -8.42 0.48
C GLY A 60 -24.50 -7.61 1.76
N TRP A 61 -23.75 -7.84 2.84
CA TRP A 61 -23.88 -7.07 4.07
C TRP A 61 -22.58 -7.13 4.84
N TRP A 62 -21.75 -6.10 4.71
CA TRP A 62 -20.53 -6.01 5.51
C TRP A 62 -20.84 -5.84 6.99
N GLU A 63 -19.98 -6.40 7.84
CA GLU A 63 -20.09 -6.20 9.28
C GLU A 63 -19.94 -4.72 9.62
N SER A 64 -20.69 -4.25 10.62
CA SER A 64 -20.81 -2.81 10.92
C SER A 64 -19.51 -2.11 11.34
N TRP A 65 -18.44 -2.88 11.60
CA TRP A 65 -17.13 -2.32 11.95
C TRP A 65 -16.26 -2.03 10.72
N ILE A 66 -16.59 -2.58 9.54
CA ILE A 66 -15.88 -2.32 8.28
C ILE A 66 -16.78 -1.61 7.24
N ALA A 67 -18.10 -1.77 7.34
CA ALA A 67 -19.04 -1.00 6.55
C ALA A 67 -18.88 0.50 6.82
N ASP A 68 -18.77 1.31 5.77
CA ASP A 68 -18.51 2.75 5.82
C ASP A 68 -17.22 3.14 6.57
N GLU A 69 -16.30 2.21 6.80
CA GLU A 69 -15.02 2.46 7.50
C GLU A 69 -13.81 1.98 6.67
N ASP A 70 -14.03 1.46 5.46
CA ASP A 70 -12.98 0.93 4.61
C ASP A 70 -12.15 2.03 3.91
N SER A 71 -10.83 1.96 4.09
CA SER A 71 -9.91 2.98 3.58
C SER A 71 -8.80 2.43 2.68
N SER A 72 -8.64 1.10 2.62
CA SER A 72 -7.74 0.43 1.65
C SER A 72 -8.21 -0.99 1.32
N TRP A 73 -7.79 -1.50 0.15
CA TRP A 73 -8.36 -2.71 -0.46
C TRP A 73 -7.34 -3.54 -1.22
N ALA A 74 -7.53 -4.85 -1.29
CA ALA A 74 -6.72 -5.72 -2.15
C ALA A 74 -7.58 -6.82 -2.76
N ASN A 75 -7.40 -7.05 -4.07
CA ASN A 75 -8.04 -8.16 -4.77
C ASN A 75 -6.97 -9.20 -5.11
N HIS A 76 -6.87 -10.26 -4.30
CA HIS A 76 -5.97 -11.40 -4.56
C HIS A 76 -6.73 -12.59 -5.16
N GLY A 77 -7.82 -12.32 -5.88
CA GLY A 77 -8.63 -13.34 -6.56
C GLY A 77 -7.85 -14.21 -7.55
N ILE A 78 -8.40 -15.39 -7.82
CA ILE A 78 -7.84 -16.33 -8.79
C ILE A 78 -8.42 -16.05 -10.16
N SER A 79 -7.57 -15.70 -11.12
CA SER A 79 -7.98 -15.50 -12.51
C SER A 79 -8.03 -16.81 -13.30
N GLY A 80 -8.95 -16.87 -14.27
CA GLY A 80 -9.06 -18.00 -15.19
C GLY A 80 -10.23 -17.84 -16.17
N PRO A 81 -10.30 -18.66 -17.24
CA PRO A 81 -11.41 -18.62 -18.18
C PRO A 81 -12.76 -18.84 -17.48
N GLY A 82 -13.68 -17.88 -17.65
CA GLY A 82 -15.02 -17.94 -17.05
C GLY A 82 -15.06 -17.67 -15.54
N ILE A 83 -13.95 -17.27 -14.92
CA ILE A 83 -13.91 -16.89 -13.51
C ILE A 83 -14.13 -15.39 -13.40
N LYS A 84 -15.04 -15.01 -12.50
CA LYS A 84 -15.19 -13.62 -12.05
C LYS A 84 -14.03 -13.31 -11.11
N ASP A 85 -13.13 -12.44 -11.53
CA ASP A 85 -11.89 -12.13 -10.83
C ASP A 85 -11.71 -10.64 -10.53
N HIS A 86 -12.69 -9.82 -10.91
CA HIS A 86 -12.77 -8.42 -10.50
C HIS A 86 -13.67 -8.28 -9.28
N VAL A 87 -13.43 -7.29 -8.44
CA VAL A 87 -14.29 -7.00 -7.29
C VAL A 87 -14.92 -5.64 -7.47
N LYS A 88 -16.25 -5.55 -7.36
CA LYS A 88 -16.99 -4.29 -7.29
C LYS A 88 -17.49 -4.08 -5.87
N VAL A 89 -17.10 -2.97 -5.26
CA VAL A 89 -17.59 -2.54 -3.94
C VAL A 89 -18.70 -1.51 -4.15
N TYR A 90 -19.71 -1.57 -3.30
CA TYR A 90 -20.94 -0.80 -3.38
C TYR A 90 -21.22 -0.07 -2.09
N SER A 91 -21.84 1.11 -2.22
CA SER A 91 -22.11 2.02 -1.10
C SER A 91 -23.31 1.68 -0.24
N SER A 92 -23.93 0.53 -0.48
CA SER A 92 -25.07 0.06 0.29
C SER A 92 -25.12 -1.46 0.25
N ALA A 93 -25.76 -2.05 1.26
CA ALA A 93 -26.05 -3.47 1.31
C ALA A 93 -26.73 -4.01 0.02
N GLN A 94 -26.56 -5.31 -0.20
CA GLN A 94 -27.12 -6.11 -1.29
C GLN A 94 -26.71 -5.58 -2.69
N GLN A 95 -25.45 -5.14 -2.82
CA GLN A 95 -24.90 -4.53 -4.03
C GLN A 95 -25.74 -3.34 -4.53
N GLY A 96 -26.33 -2.60 -3.58
CA GLY A 96 -27.12 -1.40 -3.84
C GLY A 96 -26.27 -0.14 -3.97
N GLY A 97 -26.94 1.02 -4.04
CA GLY A 97 -26.23 2.30 -4.09
C GLY A 97 -25.36 2.45 -5.34
N HIS A 98 -24.27 3.21 -5.21
CA HIS A 98 -23.31 3.40 -6.30
C HIS A 98 -22.08 2.51 -6.09
N MET A 99 -21.41 2.14 -7.18
CA MET A 99 -20.14 1.43 -7.10
C MET A 99 -19.05 2.41 -6.66
N THR A 100 -18.39 2.13 -5.54
CA THR A 100 -17.39 3.03 -4.95
C THR A 100 -16.01 2.80 -5.57
N ILE A 101 -15.64 1.53 -5.74
CA ILE A 101 -14.40 1.11 -6.38
C ILE A 101 -14.60 -0.21 -7.11
N CYS A 102 -13.82 -0.41 -8.16
CA CYS A 102 -13.68 -1.71 -8.81
C CYS A 102 -12.20 -2.08 -8.92
N LEU A 103 -11.85 -3.28 -8.45
CA LEU A 103 -10.49 -3.77 -8.40
C LEU A 103 -10.27 -4.88 -9.44
N THR A 104 -9.25 -4.72 -10.27
CA THR A 104 -8.77 -5.81 -11.15
C THR A 104 -8.04 -6.88 -10.34
N PRO A 105 -7.87 -8.11 -10.87
CA PRO A 105 -7.11 -9.16 -10.19
C PRO A 105 -5.69 -8.72 -9.88
N GLY A 106 -5.23 -8.97 -8.65
CA GLY A 106 -3.91 -8.59 -8.14
C GLY A 106 -3.77 -7.10 -7.78
N GLN A 107 -4.84 -6.31 -7.87
CA GLN A 107 -4.76 -4.88 -7.57
C GLN A 107 -4.78 -4.60 -6.06
N GLU A 108 -3.88 -3.73 -5.62
CA GLU A 108 -3.77 -3.23 -4.25
C GLU A 108 -4.05 -1.70 -4.19
N VAL A 109 -5.20 -1.41 -3.60
CA VAL A 109 -5.87 -0.17 -3.16
C VAL A 109 -5.32 0.56 -1.94
N GLY A 110 -4.14 1.20 -1.93
CA GLY A 110 -3.62 1.81 -0.69
C GLY A 110 -4.49 2.94 -0.10
N TYR A 111 -5.16 3.72 -0.96
CA TYR A 111 -6.13 4.75 -0.59
C TYR A 111 -6.88 5.23 -1.84
N ASN A 112 -8.15 5.61 -1.71
CA ASN A 112 -8.93 6.24 -2.77
C ASN A 112 -9.97 7.19 -2.17
N SER A 113 -9.82 8.50 -2.39
CA SER A 113 -10.70 9.51 -1.79
C SER A 113 -12.17 9.43 -2.22
N ALA A 114 -12.48 8.81 -3.35
CA ALA A 114 -13.86 8.65 -3.82
C ALA A 114 -14.54 7.40 -3.24
N ALA A 115 -13.76 6.44 -2.73
CA ALA A 115 -14.25 5.18 -2.20
C ALA A 115 -14.07 5.02 -0.68
N ASN A 116 -13.28 5.90 -0.06
CA ASN A 116 -12.97 5.89 1.36
C ASN A 116 -14.23 5.97 2.21
N ASP A 117 -14.32 5.12 3.24
CA ASP A 117 -15.37 5.09 4.26
C ASP A 117 -16.76 5.04 3.60
N SER A 118 -16.90 4.18 2.60
CA SER A 118 -18.10 4.18 1.75
C SER A 118 -18.50 2.79 1.24
N GLY A 119 -17.78 1.72 1.55
CA GLY A 119 -18.14 0.36 1.17
C GLY A 119 -19.08 -0.30 2.18
N ASP A 120 -20.10 -1.01 1.70
CA ASP A 120 -21.09 -1.71 2.53
C ASP A 120 -21.46 -3.11 1.98
N SER A 121 -21.10 -3.38 0.71
CA SER A 121 -21.19 -4.72 0.12
C SER A 121 -20.27 -4.86 -1.09
N HIS A 122 -20.06 -6.09 -1.56
CA HIS A 122 -19.30 -6.33 -2.79
C HIS A 122 -19.77 -7.54 -3.58
N THR A 123 -19.34 -7.62 -4.84
CA THR A 123 -19.48 -8.83 -5.66
C THR A 123 -18.26 -9.05 -6.55
N TRP A 124 -18.00 -10.31 -6.85
CA TRP A 124 -17.09 -10.76 -7.89
C TRP A 124 -17.74 -10.61 -9.27
N ALA A 125 -17.03 -9.97 -10.18
CA ALA A 125 -17.47 -9.61 -11.52
C ALA A 125 -16.47 -10.04 -12.61
N MET A 126 -16.94 -10.06 -13.86
CA MET A 126 -16.12 -10.38 -15.03
C MET A 126 -15.23 -9.21 -15.47
N SER A 127 -15.58 -7.99 -15.08
CA SER A 127 -14.85 -6.77 -15.41
C SER A 127 -15.24 -5.66 -14.46
N CYS A 128 -14.39 -4.63 -14.39
CA CYS A 128 -14.86 -3.27 -14.14
C CYS A 128 -15.63 -2.81 -15.38
#